data_AF-A0A3P1YCR8-F1
#
_entry.id   AF-A0A3P1YCR8-F1
#
_cell.length_a   1.000
_cell.length_b   1.000
_cell.length_c   1.000
_cell.angle_alpha   90.00
_cell.angle_beta   90.00
_cell.angle_gamma   90.00
#
_symmetry.space_group_name_H-M   'P 1'
#
loop_
_entity.id
_entity.type
_entity.pdbx_description
1 polymer ?
#
loop_
_entity_poly.entity_id
_entity_poly.type
_entity_poly.pdbx_seq_one_letter_code
_entity_poly.pdbx_strand_id
1 'polypeptide(L)'
;MEQLWSENALTAEGRLLHQRADSPGAEQRHGMRTVTAMPLRHTALGIAGVADVVEFHPRAAGPPQALPVEYKRGRPKAHRADEVQLCAQALCLEDMLGQPVPEGALFYGQTRRRRNVVFDADLRALTLHTVASTRALLAAGRTPPPVDDARRCTACSLIDDCQPQWARAARRVAPWLQTQLQAPD
;
A
#
# COMPACT_ATOMS: atom_id res chain seq x y z
N MET A 1 -12.23 8.50 9.93
CA MET A 1 -11.17 9.05 9.06
C MET A 1 -11.85 9.60 7.82
N GLU A 2 -11.42 10.75 7.33
CA GLU A 2 -12.20 11.71 6.53
C GLU A 2 -12.67 11.21 5.14
N GLN A 3 -12.28 10.00 4.71
CA GLN A 3 -12.63 9.39 3.40
C GLN A 3 -12.36 10.32 2.20
N LEU A 4 -11.44 11.27 2.34
CA LEU A 4 -11.08 12.20 1.29
C LEU A 4 -10.28 11.47 0.20
N TRP A 5 -10.73 11.62 -1.04
CA TRP A 5 -10.05 11.12 -2.21
C TRP A 5 -10.10 12.18 -3.30
N SER A 6 -8.93 12.72 -3.62
CA SER A 6 -8.71 13.62 -4.75
C SER A 6 -7.80 12.89 -5.74
N GLU A 7 -8.16 12.87 -7.02
CA GLU A 7 -7.33 12.28 -8.08
C GLU A 7 -6.23 13.27 -8.46
N ASN A 8 -5.00 12.78 -8.58
CA ASN A 8 -3.92 13.52 -9.24
C ASN A 8 -3.38 12.73 -10.46
N ALA A 9 -2.52 13.37 -11.25
CA ALA A 9 -1.96 12.76 -12.45
C ALA A 9 -1.26 11.41 -12.16
N LEU A 10 -0.66 11.22 -10.98
CA LEU A 10 0.01 9.98 -10.59
C LEU A 10 -0.97 8.83 -10.30
N THR A 11 -2.15 9.12 -9.74
CA THR A 11 -3.21 8.12 -9.49
C THR A 11 -3.97 7.73 -10.76
N ALA A 12 -4.23 8.70 -11.66
CA ALA A 12 -4.89 8.45 -12.94
C ALA A 12 -4.02 7.60 -13.87
N GLU A 13 -2.72 7.86 -13.88
CA GLU A 13 -1.78 7.17 -14.75
C GLU A 13 -1.38 5.78 -14.17
N GLY A 14 -1.47 5.60 -12.84
CA GLY A 14 -1.47 4.29 -12.17
C GLY A 14 -2.54 3.35 -12.74
N ARG A 15 -3.77 3.85 -12.87
CA ARG A 15 -4.94 3.11 -13.38
C ARG A 15 -4.72 2.57 -14.81
N LEU A 16 -3.99 3.28 -15.67
CA LEU A 16 -3.70 2.83 -17.05
C LEU A 16 -2.73 1.65 -17.14
N LEU A 17 -1.79 1.48 -16.19
CA LEU A 17 -0.92 0.28 -16.17
C LEU A 17 -1.68 -0.94 -15.66
N HIS A 18 -2.56 -0.74 -14.68
CA HIS A 18 -3.34 -1.83 -14.11
C HIS A 18 -4.50 -2.29 -15.01
N GLN A 19 -4.89 -1.58 -16.07
CA GLN A 19 -6.00 -1.99 -16.96
C GLN A 19 -5.96 -3.44 -17.49
N ARG A 20 -4.77 -4.06 -17.66
CA ARG A 20 -4.65 -5.49 -18.01
C ARG A 20 -4.63 -6.44 -16.81
N ALA A 21 -4.18 -5.98 -15.65
CA ALA A 21 -4.12 -6.76 -14.40
C ALA A 21 -5.39 -6.61 -13.54
N ASP A 22 -6.17 -5.54 -13.72
CA ASP A 22 -7.41 -5.18 -13.01
C ASP A 22 -8.63 -5.94 -13.52
N SER A 23 -8.53 -6.57 -14.70
CA SER A 23 -9.60 -7.42 -15.22
C SER A 23 -9.44 -8.83 -14.62
N PRO A 24 -10.43 -9.32 -13.84
CA PRO A 24 -10.39 -10.67 -13.31
C PRO A 24 -10.28 -11.68 -14.45
N GLY A 25 -9.27 -12.54 -14.37
CA GLY A 25 -8.94 -13.49 -15.41
C GLY A 25 -8.17 -14.66 -14.84
N ALA A 26 -8.28 -15.81 -15.51
CA ALA A 26 -7.46 -16.96 -15.21
C ALA A 26 -6.93 -17.52 -16.52
N GLU A 27 -5.62 -17.74 -16.57
CA GLU A 27 -4.95 -18.37 -17.69
C GLU A 27 -4.13 -19.55 -17.19
N GLN A 28 -3.99 -20.60 -18.01
CA GLN A 28 -3.09 -21.71 -17.74
C GLN A 28 -2.14 -21.88 -18.93
N ARG A 29 -0.83 -21.72 -18.68
CA ARG A 29 0.23 -21.92 -19.68
C ARG A 29 1.35 -22.74 -19.09
N HIS A 30 1.85 -23.71 -19.85
CA HIS A 30 2.98 -24.56 -19.45
C HIS A 30 2.83 -25.16 -18.03
N GLY A 31 1.61 -25.53 -17.64
CA GLY A 31 1.29 -26.08 -16.32
C GLY A 31 1.17 -25.05 -15.19
N MET A 32 1.53 -23.79 -15.41
CA MET A 32 1.36 -22.70 -14.46
C MET A 32 0.00 -22.03 -14.66
N ARG A 33 -0.79 -21.92 -13.59
CA ARG A 33 -2.04 -21.16 -13.59
C ARG A 33 -1.77 -19.75 -13.06
N THR A 34 -2.24 -18.75 -13.77
CA THR A 34 -2.09 -17.34 -13.39
C THR A 34 -3.48 -16.73 -13.22
N VAL A 35 -3.70 -16.03 -12.12
CA VAL A 35 -4.96 -15.32 -11.83
C VAL A 35 -4.67 -13.83 -11.71
N THR A 36 -5.42 -13.00 -12.44
CA THR A 36 -5.34 -11.53 -12.38
C THR A 36 -6.47 -10.95 -11.54
N ALA A 37 -6.25 -9.77 -10.94
CA ALA A 37 -7.20 -9.09 -10.07
C ALA A 37 -7.82 -9.99 -9.00
N MET A 38 -7.00 -10.82 -8.35
CA MET A 38 -7.48 -11.79 -7.36
C MET A 38 -7.89 -11.07 -6.07
N PRO A 39 -9.16 -11.15 -5.62
CA PRO A 39 -9.56 -10.61 -4.34
C PRO A 39 -8.87 -11.36 -3.19
N LEU A 40 -8.36 -10.61 -2.23
CA LEU A 40 -7.62 -11.11 -1.09
C LEU A 40 -8.26 -10.67 0.22
N ARG A 41 -8.22 -11.55 1.22
CA ARG A 41 -8.71 -11.26 2.57
C ARG A 41 -7.95 -12.05 3.61
N HIS A 42 -7.62 -11.40 4.72
CA HIS A 42 -7.18 -12.06 5.93
C HIS A 42 -8.11 -11.68 7.09
N THR A 43 -8.84 -12.65 7.64
CA THR A 43 -9.90 -12.37 8.61
C THR A 43 -9.35 -11.88 9.95
N ALA A 44 -8.38 -12.61 10.52
CA ALA A 44 -7.81 -12.29 11.83
C ALA A 44 -7.04 -10.95 11.83
N LEU A 45 -6.29 -10.65 10.77
CA LEU A 45 -5.60 -9.36 10.62
C LEU A 45 -6.56 -8.22 10.22
N GLY A 46 -7.74 -8.56 9.70
CA GLY A 46 -8.73 -7.60 9.23
C GLY A 46 -8.22 -6.73 8.08
N ILE A 47 -7.49 -7.34 7.15
CA ILE A 47 -7.01 -6.70 5.91
C ILE A 47 -7.66 -7.37 4.71
N ALA A 48 -7.91 -6.58 3.66
CA ALA A 48 -8.43 -7.04 2.38
C ALA A 48 -7.82 -6.19 1.26
N GLY A 49 -7.84 -6.71 0.05
CA GLY A 49 -7.32 -6.01 -1.12
C GLY A 49 -7.48 -6.83 -2.40
N VAL A 50 -6.81 -6.41 -3.45
CA VAL A 50 -6.75 -7.12 -4.72
C VAL A 50 -5.27 -7.28 -5.07
N ALA A 51 -4.85 -8.50 -5.43
CA ALA A 51 -3.54 -8.73 -6.02
C ALA A 51 -3.63 -8.55 -7.54
N ASP A 52 -2.65 -7.85 -8.10
CA ASP A 52 -2.52 -7.69 -9.56
C ASP A 52 -2.48 -9.05 -10.25
N VAL A 53 -1.56 -9.91 -9.82
CA VAL A 53 -1.35 -11.25 -10.35
C VAL A 53 -0.99 -12.22 -9.22
N VAL A 54 -1.52 -13.45 -9.29
CA VAL A 54 -1.08 -14.59 -8.48
C VAL A 54 -0.71 -15.74 -9.41
N GLU A 55 0.55 -16.14 -9.38
CA GLU A 55 1.08 -17.31 -10.09
C GLU A 55 0.93 -18.55 -9.19
N PHE A 56 0.35 -19.62 -9.72
CA PHE A 56 0.23 -20.92 -9.05
C PHE A 56 1.19 -21.91 -9.71
N HIS A 57 2.34 -22.10 -9.08
CA HIS A 57 3.41 -22.95 -9.59
C HIS A 57 3.19 -24.42 -9.23
N PRO A 58 3.32 -25.35 -10.19
CA PRO A 58 3.26 -26.78 -9.90
C PRO A 58 4.29 -27.20 -8.85
N ARG A 59 3.91 -28.16 -8.00
CA ARG A 59 4.81 -28.81 -7.04
C ARG A 59 4.83 -30.31 -7.29
N ALA A 60 5.93 -30.96 -6.92
CA ALA A 60 6.06 -32.42 -7.01
C ALA A 60 5.04 -33.16 -6.13
N ALA A 61 4.67 -32.57 -4.99
CA ALA A 61 3.64 -33.08 -4.10
C ALA A 61 2.83 -31.93 -3.49
N GLY A 62 1.53 -32.16 -3.34
CA GLY A 62 0.59 -31.19 -2.78
C GLY A 62 0.05 -30.18 -3.79
N PRO A 63 -0.79 -29.25 -3.31
CA PRO A 63 -1.35 -28.19 -4.15
C PRO A 63 -0.29 -27.24 -4.72
N PRO A 64 -0.59 -26.53 -5.83
CA PRO A 64 0.32 -25.54 -6.41
C PRO A 64 0.72 -24.45 -5.43
N GLN A 65 1.99 -24.04 -5.48
CA GLN A 65 2.52 -22.94 -4.66
C GLN A 65 2.02 -21.60 -5.21
N ALA A 66 1.31 -20.83 -4.40
CA ALA A 66 0.96 -19.45 -4.75
C ALA A 66 2.20 -18.54 -4.63
N LEU A 67 2.34 -17.62 -5.58
CA LEU A 67 3.36 -16.57 -5.65
C LEU A 67 2.69 -15.26 -6.11
N PRO A 68 2.51 -14.26 -5.23
CA PRO A 68 1.94 -12.98 -5.63
C PRO A 68 2.96 -12.17 -6.45
N VAL A 69 2.49 -11.54 -7.53
CA VAL A 69 3.26 -10.66 -8.40
C VAL A 69 2.58 -9.30 -8.46
N GLU A 70 3.26 -8.28 -7.94
CA GLU A 70 2.77 -6.90 -7.88
C GLU A 70 3.48 -6.03 -8.92
N TYR A 71 2.70 -5.33 -9.74
CA TYR A 71 3.20 -4.47 -10.81
C TYR A 71 3.35 -3.04 -10.31
N LYS A 72 4.53 -2.47 -10.53
CA LYS A 72 4.86 -1.10 -10.17
C LYS A 72 5.27 -0.32 -11.42
N ARG A 73 4.67 0.86 -11.65
CA ARG A 73 5.06 1.73 -12.77
C ARG A 73 6.45 2.31 -12.60
N GLY A 74 6.71 2.87 -11.42
CA GLY A 74 7.91 3.67 -11.12
C GLY A 74 9.16 2.84 -10.82
N ARG A 75 10.17 3.52 -10.28
CA ARG A 75 11.38 2.88 -9.74
C ARG A 75 11.13 2.38 -8.31
N PRO A 76 11.93 1.42 -7.81
CA PRO A 76 11.90 1.03 -6.40
C PRO A 76 11.96 2.26 -5.49
N LYS A 77 11.04 2.32 -4.52
CA LYS A 77 11.03 3.42 -3.54
C LYS A 77 12.13 3.17 -2.50
N ALA A 78 12.64 4.25 -1.87
CA ALA A 78 13.72 4.14 -0.88
C ALA A 78 13.29 3.39 0.41
N HIS A 79 12.02 3.50 0.79
CA HIS A 79 11.41 2.72 1.87
C HIS A 79 10.81 1.40 1.37
N ARG A 80 10.67 0.44 2.29
CA ARG A 80 10.17 -0.93 2.05
C ARG A 80 8.65 -1.04 1.85
N ALA A 81 7.96 0.04 1.50
CA ALA A 81 6.49 0.06 1.40
C ALA A 81 5.93 -0.95 0.38
N ASP A 82 6.59 -1.09 -0.77
CA ASP A 82 6.18 -2.05 -1.81
C ASP A 82 6.35 -3.50 -1.33
N GLU A 83 7.41 -3.78 -0.55
CA GLU A 83 7.67 -5.10 0.04
C GLU A 83 6.63 -5.43 1.13
N VAL A 84 6.27 -4.44 1.97
CA VAL A 84 5.22 -4.59 2.99
C VAL A 84 3.85 -4.87 2.36
N GLN A 85 3.50 -4.15 1.28
CA GLN A 85 2.26 -4.39 0.55
C GLN A 85 2.22 -5.81 -0.02
N LEU A 86 3.29 -6.24 -0.69
CA LEU A 86 3.39 -7.57 -1.27
C LEU A 86 3.37 -8.67 -0.19
N CYS A 87 4.02 -8.45 0.95
CA CYS A 87 3.98 -9.37 2.09
C CYS A 87 2.56 -9.44 2.69
N ALA A 88 1.83 -8.34 2.77
CA ALA A 88 0.43 -8.35 3.23
C ALA A 88 -0.48 -9.19 2.30
N GLN A 89 -0.26 -9.13 0.97
CA GLN A 89 -0.94 -10.01 0.02
C GLN A 89 -0.61 -11.49 0.28
N ALA A 90 0.66 -11.81 0.55
CA ALA A 90 1.08 -13.16 0.90
C ALA A 90 0.39 -13.68 2.17
N LEU A 91 0.30 -12.87 3.22
CA LEU A 91 -0.43 -13.22 4.45
C LEU A 91 -1.92 -13.51 4.17
N CYS A 92 -2.56 -12.74 3.29
CA CYS A 92 -3.94 -13.03 2.85
C CYS A 92 -4.03 -14.36 2.10
N LEU A 93 -3.09 -14.64 1.18
CA LEU A 93 -3.05 -15.91 0.46
C LEU A 93 -2.83 -17.09 1.41
N GLU A 94 -2.01 -16.93 2.44
CA GLU A 94 -1.81 -17.95 3.48
C GLU A 94 -3.12 -18.25 4.24
N ASP A 95 -3.85 -17.23 4.68
CA ASP A 95 -5.18 -17.36 5.35
C ASP A 95 -6.20 -18.04 4.44
N MET A 96 -6.21 -17.70 3.15
CA MET A 96 -7.18 -18.20 2.17
C MET A 96 -6.90 -19.62 1.69
N LEU A 97 -5.62 -20.00 1.53
CA LEU A 97 -5.20 -21.25 0.90
C LEU A 97 -4.72 -22.30 1.91
N GLY A 98 -4.50 -21.91 3.17
CA GLY A 98 -3.96 -22.79 4.22
C GLY A 98 -2.54 -23.28 3.92
N GLN A 99 -1.77 -22.54 3.13
CA GLN A 99 -0.42 -22.91 2.68
C GLN A 99 0.55 -21.74 2.86
N PRO A 100 1.82 -22.02 3.20
CA PRO A 100 2.82 -20.97 3.31
C PRO A 100 3.07 -20.32 1.95
N VAL A 101 3.28 -19.01 1.95
CA VAL A 101 3.72 -18.23 0.79
C VAL A 101 5.05 -17.61 1.19
N PRO A 102 6.21 -18.20 0.82
CA PRO A 102 7.51 -17.78 1.33
C PRO A 102 8.11 -16.58 0.57
N GLU A 103 7.64 -16.33 -0.65
CA GLU A 103 8.16 -15.25 -1.51
C GLU A 103 7.11 -14.76 -2.51
N GLY A 104 7.38 -13.59 -3.08
CA GLY A 104 6.63 -12.98 -4.17
C GLY A 104 7.57 -12.22 -5.11
N ALA A 105 6.99 -11.51 -6.08
CA ALA A 105 7.77 -10.69 -6.99
C ALA A 105 7.21 -9.27 -7.16
N LEU A 106 8.11 -8.30 -7.25
CA LEU A 106 7.81 -6.94 -7.70
C LEU A 106 8.25 -6.80 -9.16
N PHE A 107 7.34 -6.39 -10.03
CA PHE A 107 7.65 -6.12 -11.44
C PHE A 107 7.62 -4.62 -11.73
N TYR A 108 8.78 -4.02 -12.02
CA TYR A 108 8.90 -2.59 -12.28
C TYR A 108 8.83 -2.29 -13.79
N GLY A 109 7.70 -1.78 -14.27
CA GLY A 109 7.40 -1.58 -15.68
C GLY A 109 8.40 -0.68 -16.44
N GLN A 110 8.87 0.42 -15.82
CA GLN A 110 9.86 1.31 -16.44
C GLN A 110 11.22 0.63 -16.67
N THR A 111 11.64 -0.27 -15.78
CA THR A 111 12.94 -0.95 -15.88
C THR A 111 12.81 -2.35 -16.48
N ARG A 112 11.58 -2.85 -16.67
CA ARG A 112 11.25 -4.23 -17.06
C ARG A 112 11.97 -5.27 -16.20
N ARG A 113 12.17 -4.98 -14.91
CA ARG A 113 12.85 -5.87 -13.97
C ARG A 113 11.86 -6.51 -13.00
N ARG A 114 11.90 -7.84 -12.95
CA ARG A 114 11.30 -8.65 -11.88
C ARG A 114 12.31 -8.74 -10.73
N ARG A 115 11.88 -8.40 -9.52
CA ARG A 115 12.66 -8.54 -8.29
C ARG A 115 11.92 -9.51 -7.37
N ASN A 116 12.56 -10.64 -7.06
CA ASN A 116 12.03 -11.57 -6.06
C ASN A 116 12.16 -10.93 -4.67
N VAL A 117 11.15 -11.16 -3.83
CA VAL A 117 11.08 -10.69 -2.44
C VAL A 117 10.79 -11.89 -1.57
N VAL A 118 11.75 -12.26 -0.73
CA VAL A 118 11.57 -13.29 0.30
C VAL A 118 10.86 -12.67 1.50
N PHE A 119 9.82 -13.34 2.01
CA PHE A 119 9.07 -12.90 3.18
C PHE A 119 9.70 -13.46 4.45
N ASP A 120 10.90 -12.96 4.76
CA ASP A 120 11.63 -13.27 5.97
C ASP A 120 10.92 -12.78 7.25
N ALA A 121 11.48 -13.15 8.41
CA ALA A 121 10.92 -12.79 9.71
C ALA A 121 10.82 -11.27 9.90
N ASP A 122 11.81 -10.51 9.41
CA ASP A 122 11.88 -9.07 9.56
C ASP A 122 10.79 -8.36 8.73
N LEU A 123 10.60 -8.78 7.48
CA LEU A 123 9.54 -8.23 6.62
C LEU A 123 8.15 -8.60 7.14
N ARG A 124 7.97 -9.82 7.64
CA ARG A 124 6.71 -10.25 8.27
C ARG A 124 6.42 -9.42 9.52
N ALA A 125 7.41 -9.23 10.39
CA ALA A 125 7.27 -8.40 11.59
C ALA A 125 6.93 -6.95 11.24
N LEU A 126 7.62 -6.35 10.26
CA LEU A 126 7.33 -5.01 9.77
C LEU A 126 5.90 -4.89 9.21
N THR A 127 5.46 -5.90 8.46
CA THR A 127 4.12 -5.92 7.86
C THR A 127 3.04 -6.03 8.94
N LEU A 128 3.19 -6.96 9.88
CA LEU A 128 2.27 -7.11 11.01
C LEU A 128 2.21 -5.85 11.89
N HIS A 129 3.36 -5.24 12.17
CA HIS A 129 3.42 -3.97 12.90
C HIS A 129 2.69 -2.86 12.13
N THR A 130 2.89 -2.76 10.82
CA THR A 130 2.22 -1.76 9.97
C THR A 130 0.71 -1.94 10.00
N VAL A 131 0.23 -3.18 9.92
CA VAL A 131 -1.21 -3.51 10.03
C VAL A 131 -1.75 -3.07 11.39
N ALA A 132 -1.08 -3.45 12.49
CA ALA A 132 -1.51 -3.11 13.84
C ALA A 132 -1.54 -1.59 14.07
N SER A 133 -0.48 -0.88 13.68
CA SER A 133 -0.38 0.58 13.79
C SER A 133 -1.44 1.30 12.96
N THR A 134 -1.70 0.84 11.74
CA THR A 134 -2.74 1.41 10.88
C THR A 134 -4.14 1.21 11.49
N ARG A 135 -4.41 0.02 12.04
CA ARG A 135 -5.69 -0.26 12.72
C ARG A 135 -5.85 0.58 13.97
N ALA A 136 -4.82 0.72 14.79
CA ALA A 136 -4.84 1.57 15.98
C ALA A 136 -5.12 3.02 15.62
N LEU A 137 -4.53 3.53 14.53
CA LEU A 137 -4.78 4.87 14.02
C LEU A 137 -6.25 5.05 13.60
N LEU A 138 -6.79 4.09 12.85
CA LEU A 138 -8.19 4.12 12.42
C LEU A 138 -9.16 4.07 13.61
N ALA A 139 -8.91 3.18 14.58
CA ALA A 139 -9.72 3.03 15.78
C ALA A 139 -9.68 4.26 16.69
N ALA A 140 -8.54 4.96 16.75
CA ALA A 140 -8.42 6.20 17.50
C ALA A 140 -9.27 7.35 16.93
N GLY A 141 -9.72 7.25 15.68
CA GLY A 141 -10.58 8.25 15.03
C GLY A 141 -9.94 9.64 14.85
N ARG A 142 -8.64 9.78 15.15
CA ARG A 142 -7.90 11.04 15.11
C ARG A 142 -6.95 11.03 13.93
N THR A 143 -7.19 11.94 12.98
CA THR A 143 -6.26 12.20 11.88
C THR A 143 -4.93 12.73 12.44
N PRO A 144 -3.77 12.17 12.06
CA PRO A 144 -2.47 12.71 12.47
C PRO A 144 -2.35 14.17 12.03
N PRO A 145 -1.66 15.02 12.82
CA PRO A 145 -1.42 16.39 12.39
C PRO A 145 -0.64 16.40 11.08
N PRO A 146 -0.95 17.34 10.17
CA PRO A 146 -0.26 17.45 8.89
C PRO A 146 1.23 17.71 9.11
N VAL A 147 2.05 17.13 8.23
CA VAL A 147 3.50 17.34 8.21
C VAL A 147 3.83 18.19 7.00
N ASP A 148 4.58 19.28 7.20
CA ASP A 148 5.12 20.13 6.14
C ASP A 148 6.47 19.56 5.66
N ASP A 149 6.41 18.46 4.89
CA ASP A 149 7.57 17.79 4.28
C ASP A 149 7.44 17.80 2.76
N ALA A 150 8.22 18.66 2.10
CA ALA A 150 8.18 18.81 0.65
C ALA A 150 8.38 17.48 -0.11
N ARG A 151 9.16 16.52 0.42
CA ARG A 151 9.37 15.22 -0.24
C ARG A 151 8.10 14.36 -0.26
N ARG A 152 7.21 14.55 0.70
CA ARG A 152 5.93 13.82 0.82
C ARG A 152 4.78 14.61 0.24
N CYS A 153 4.72 15.91 0.53
CA CYS A 153 3.58 16.78 0.22
C CYS A 153 3.50 17.14 -1.27
N THR A 154 4.63 17.38 -1.94
CA THR A 154 4.63 17.90 -3.33
C THR A 154 3.88 17.00 -4.31
N ALA A 155 3.90 15.67 -4.10
CA ALA A 155 3.21 14.69 -4.93
C ALA A 155 1.97 14.08 -4.24
N CYS A 156 1.61 14.57 -3.05
CA CYS A 156 0.46 14.09 -2.30
C CYS A 156 -0.82 14.57 -2.96
N SER A 157 -1.73 13.66 -3.29
CA SER A 157 -3.03 14.02 -3.85
C SER A 157 -3.94 14.79 -2.86
N LEU A 158 -3.64 14.70 -1.57
CA LEU A 158 -4.39 15.38 -0.52
C LEU A 158 -3.78 16.74 -0.14
N ILE A 159 -2.80 17.28 -0.86
CA ILE A 159 -2.12 18.53 -0.44
C ILE A 159 -3.09 19.71 -0.29
N ASP A 160 -4.07 19.83 -1.18
CA ASP A 160 -5.03 20.94 -1.20
C ASP A 160 -6.08 20.83 -0.08
N ASP A 161 -6.41 19.60 0.34
CA ASP A 161 -7.32 19.34 1.48
C ASP A 161 -6.57 19.43 2.82
N CYS A 162 -5.36 18.87 2.87
CA CYS A 162 -4.52 18.78 4.06
C CYS A 162 -3.91 20.13 4.45
N GLN A 163 -3.62 20.98 3.45
CA GLN A 163 -3.05 22.32 3.61
C GLN A 163 -1.91 22.41 4.65
N PRO A 164 -0.87 21.56 4.56
CA PRO A 164 0.15 21.44 5.60
C PRO A 164 0.88 22.76 5.91
N GLN A 165 1.01 23.65 4.92
CA GLN A 165 1.59 24.97 5.07
C GLN A 165 0.81 25.87 6.03
N TRP A 166 -0.51 25.71 6.12
CA TRP A 166 -1.37 26.50 7.00
C TRP A 166 -1.33 26.00 8.45
N ALA A 167 -1.15 24.70 8.67
CA ALA A 167 -0.95 24.16 10.02
C ALA A 167 0.32 24.71 10.69
N ARG A 168 1.38 24.97 9.91
CA ARG A 168 2.58 25.66 10.39
C ARG A 168 2.34 27.15 10.66
N ALA A 169 1.52 27.81 9.84
CA ALA A 169 1.16 29.22 10.00
C ALA A 169 0.23 29.46 11.20
N ALA A 170 -0.76 28.60 11.45
CA ALA A 170 -1.68 28.69 12.58
C ALA A 170 -0.96 28.70 13.94
N ARG A 171 0.14 27.94 14.07
CA ARG A 171 1.01 27.96 15.27
C ARG A 171 1.68 29.32 15.51
N ARG A 172 1.88 30.13 14.47
CA ARG A 172 2.47 31.48 14.56
C ARG A 172 1.43 32.58 14.81
N VAL A 173 0.17 32.33 14.43
CA VAL A 173 -0.92 33.30 14.63
C VAL A 173 -1.43 33.28 16.07
N ALA A 174 -1.46 32.12 16.74
CA ALA A 174 -1.99 32.01 18.09
C ALA A 174 -1.34 32.98 19.12
N PRO A 175 0.00 33.15 19.17
CA PRO A 175 0.61 34.14 20.05
C PRO A 175 0.24 35.59 19.68
N TRP A 176 0.19 35.91 18.38
CA TRP A 176 -0.22 37.24 17.91
C TRP A 176 -1.66 37.57 18.29
N LEU A 177 -2.58 36.61 18.09
CA LEU A 177 -4.00 36.78 18.41
C LEU A 177 -4.20 36.96 19.92
N GLN A 178 -3.45 36.22 20.73
CA GLN A 178 -3.50 36.33 22.18
C GLN A 178 -2.99 37.70 22.66
N THR A 179 -1.95 38.25 22.04
CA THR A 179 -1.50 39.63 22.29
C THR A 179 -2.57 40.66 21.94
N GLN A 180 -3.29 40.49 20.82
CA GLN A 180 -4.36 41.42 20.43
C GLN A 180 -5.58 41.35 21.35
N LEU A 181 -5.92 40.15 21.84
CA LEU A 181 -7.03 39.96 22.80
C LEU A 181 -6.70 40.46 24.22
N GLN A 182 -5.42 40.63 24.55
CA GLN A 182 -4.94 41.10 25.85
C GLN A 182 -4.49 42.57 25.83
N ALA A 183 -4.55 43.24 24.67
CA ALA A 183 -4.27 44.66 24.59
C ALA A 183 -5.45 45.44 25.23
N PRO A 184 -5.22 46.30 26.24
CA PRO A 184 -6.25 47.17 26.76
C PRO A 184 -6.61 48.26 25.72
N ASP A 185 -7.89 48.66 25.71
CA ASP A 185 -8.47 49.69 24.83
C ASP A 185 -7.71 51.04 24.89
#